data_AF-A0A6I9Z1H7-F1
#
_entry.id   AF-A0A6I9Z1H7-F1
#
_cell.length_a   1.000
_cell.length_b   1.000
_cell.length_c   1.000
_cell.angle_alpha   90.00
_cell.angle_beta   90.00
_cell.angle_gamma   90.00
#
_symmetry.space_group_name_H-M   'P 1'
#
loop_
_entity.id
_entity.type
_entity.pdbx_description
1 polymer ?
#
loop_
_entity_poly.entity_id
_entity_poly.type
_entity_poly.pdbx_seq_one_letter_code
_entity_poly.pdbx_strand_id
1 'polypeptide(L)'
;CARKEQCERSSEPRRFASEMKQCVRLTVHPNNISVSQYSVTLVLETYNVPELSNGVNCSFGDLAEMDGLVSGNKIRCLSPAAKEVPKIITENGDHHVVQLQLKSKETGMTFASTSFVFYNCSVHTSCLSCVESPYRCYWCKYRHVCTHEPRNCHFLEGQVKLPEWT
;
A
#
# COMPACT_ATOMS: atom_id res chain seq x y z
N CYS A 1 -25.29 1.39 5.32
CA CYS A 1 -25.85 0.61 6.44
C CYS A 1 -27.36 0.52 6.22
N ALA A 2 -27.94 -0.67 6.26
CA ALA A 2 -29.35 -0.90 5.97
C ALA A 2 -29.87 -2.09 6.78
N ARG A 3 -31.19 -2.25 6.84
CA ARG A 3 -31.80 -3.45 7.44
C ARG A 3 -31.55 -4.67 6.56
N LYS A 4 -31.62 -5.87 7.14
CA LYS A 4 -31.28 -7.13 6.46
C LYS A 4 -32.16 -7.37 5.22
N GLU A 5 -33.43 -7.06 5.32
CA GLU A 5 -34.44 -7.17 4.25
C GLU A 5 -34.23 -6.16 3.09
N GLN A 6 -33.46 -5.09 3.33
CA GLN A 6 -33.12 -4.07 2.32
C GLN A 6 -31.74 -4.31 1.70
N CYS A 7 -30.99 -5.29 2.21
CA CYS A 7 -29.68 -5.67 1.68
C CYS A 7 -29.87 -6.82 0.69
N GLU A 8 -29.58 -6.55 -0.58
CA GLU A 8 -29.66 -7.54 -1.63
C GLU A 8 -28.75 -8.75 -1.31
N ARG A 9 -29.27 -9.96 -1.52
CA ARG A 9 -28.56 -11.22 -1.28
C ARG A 9 -28.06 -11.40 0.17
N SER A 10 -28.65 -10.72 1.16
CA SER A 10 -28.22 -10.77 2.57
C SER A 10 -28.31 -12.15 3.25
N SER A 11 -28.99 -13.11 2.62
CA SER A 11 -29.05 -14.51 3.06
C SER A 11 -27.79 -15.31 2.72
N GLU A 12 -26.96 -14.84 1.78
CA GLU A 12 -25.75 -15.54 1.37
C GLU A 12 -24.59 -15.41 2.37
N PRO A 13 -23.65 -16.37 2.39
CA PRO A 13 -22.55 -16.36 3.33
C PRO A 13 -21.74 -15.06 3.27
N ARG A 14 -21.58 -14.40 4.43
CA ARG A 14 -20.75 -13.20 4.62
C ARG A 14 -21.17 -11.97 3.79
N ARG A 15 -22.38 -11.95 3.21
CA ARG A 15 -22.93 -10.75 2.54
C ARG A 15 -23.53 -9.71 3.50
N PHE A 16 -23.92 -10.14 4.71
CA PHE A 16 -24.47 -9.26 5.73
C PHE A 16 -23.75 -9.46 7.07
N ALA A 17 -23.36 -8.36 7.70
CA ALA A 17 -22.73 -8.35 9.02
C ALA A 17 -23.68 -7.68 10.03
N SER A 18 -24.04 -8.41 11.09
CA SER A 18 -24.86 -7.95 12.20
C SER A 18 -24.06 -7.72 13.48
N GLU A 19 -22.85 -8.27 13.56
CA GLU A 19 -21.96 -8.15 14.71
C GLU A 19 -20.61 -7.57 14.33
N MET A 20 -19.96 -6.85 15.25
CA MET A 20 -18.67 -6.21 15.00
C MET A 20 -17.56 -7.21 14.60
N LYS A 21 -17.64 -8.46 15.08
CA LYS A 21 -16.70 -9.54 14.72
C LYS A 21 -16.79 -9.95 13.23
N GLN A 22 -17.89 -9.61 12.56
CA GLN A 22 -18.16 -9.88 11.16
C GLN A 22 -17.75 -8.73 10.24
N CYS A 23 -17.24 -7.61 10.78
CA CYS A 23 -16.72 -6.52 9.96
C CYS A 23 -15.55 -7.00 9.09
N VAL A 24 -15.50 -6.49 7.86
CA VAL A 24 -14.43 -6.79 6.91
C VAL A 24 -13.10 -6.34 7.48
N ARG A 25 -12.07 -7.18 7.34
CA ARG A 25 -10.68 -6.81 7.66
C ARG A 25 -9.82 -6.97 6.42
N LEU A 26 -8.88 -6.04 6.26
CA LEU A 26 -7.99 -5.97 5.13
C LEU A 26 -6.56 -5.78 5.62
N THR A 27 -5.65 -6.61 5.13
CA THR A 27 -4.21 -6.44 5.31
C THR A 27 -3.54 -6.40 3.95
N VAL A 28 -2.40 -5.73 3.85
CA VAL A 28 -1.66 -5.56 2.59
C VAL A 28 -0.17 -5.78 2.83
N HIS A 29 0.45 -6.54 1.93
CA HIS A 29 1.89 -6.78 1.94
C HIS A 29 2.49 -6.60 0.54
N PRO A 30 3.55 -5.78 0.39
CA PRO A 30 4.04 -4.81 1.39
C PRO A 30 3.02 -3.70 1.67
N ASN A 31 3.08 -3.03 2.83
CA ASN A 31 2.19 -1.91 3.19
C ASN A 31 2.77 -0.52 2.85
N ASN A 32 4.01 -0.49 2.36
CA ASN A 32 4.69 0.69 1.87
C ASN A 32 5.66 0.33 0.76
N ILE A 33 5.91 1.28 -0.16
CA ILE A 33 6.92 1.16 -1.22
C ILE A 33 7.57 2.51 -1.47
N SER A 34 8.80 2.50 -1.99
CA SER A 34 9.43 3.74 -2.43
C SER A 34 8.74 4.27 -3.70
N VAL A 35 8.67 5.60 -3.88
CA VAL A 35 8.16 6.21 -5.13
C VAL A 35 8.93 5.81 -6.39
N SER A 36 10.17 5.36 -6.24
CA SER A 36 10.96 4.82 -7.35
C SER A 36 10.64 3.36 -7.67
N GLN A 37 9.86 2.68 -6.82
CA GLN A 37 9.35 1.33 -7.03
C GLN A 37 7.92 1.42 -7.56
N TYR A 38 7.74 1.15 -8.84
CA TYR A 38 6.44 1.19 -9.52
C TYR A 38 6.08 -0.21 -10.03
N SER A 39 4.78 -0.43 -10.29
CA SER A 39 4.25 -1.72 -10.74
C SER A 39 4.64 -2.90 -9.83
N VAL A 40 4.72 -2.65 -8.52
CA VAL A 40 5.02 -3.67 -7.51
C VAL A 40 3.77 -4.51 -7.27
N THR A 41 3.90 -5.83 -7.24
CA THR A 41 2.78 -6.71 -6.87
C THR A 41 2.52 -6.63 -5.38
N LEU A 42 1.33 -6.15 -5.01
CA LEU A 42 0.79 -6.16 -3.65
C LEU A 42 -0.10 -7.38 -3.45
N VAL A 43 0.02 -8.01 -2.27
CA VAL A 43 -0.86 -9.09 -1.84
C VAL A 43 -1.75 -8.55 -0.73
N LEU A 44 -3.04 -8.44 -1.03
CA LEU A 44 -4.06 -8.07 -0.06
C LEU A 44 -4.74 -9.32 0.48
N GLU A 45 -4.86 -9.44 1.79
CA GLU A 45 -5.58 -10.52 2.44
C GLU A 45 -6.82 -9.99 3.14
N THR A 46 -7.96 -10.57 2.78
CA THR A 46 -9.29 -10.16 3.22
C THR A 46 -9.91 -11.19 4.16
N TYR A 47 -10.64 -10.70 5.15
CA TYR A 47 -11.38 -11.52 6.11
C TYR A 47 -12.82 -11.02 6.22
N ASN A 48 -13.73 -11.94 6.53
CA ASN A 48 -15.18 -11.67 6.62
C ASN A 48 -15.80 -11.07 5.34
N VAL A 49 -15.25 -11.41 4.17
CA VAL A 49 -15.79 -11.03 2.87
C VAL A 49 -16.65 -12.14 2.27
N PRO A 50 -17.68 -11.80 1.47
CA PRO A 50 -18.39 -12.78 0.65
C PRO A 50 -17.48 -13.32 -0.46
N GLU A 51 -18.00 -14.24 -1.27
CA GLU A 51 -17.29 -14.70 -2.47
C GLU A 51 -17.11 -13.53 -3.46
N LEU A 52 -15.90 -13.40 -4.01
CA LEU A 52 -15.49 -12.29 -4.88
C LEU A 52 -15.29 -12.73 -6.34
N SER A 53 -16.07 -13.71 -6.80
CA SER A 53 -15.96 -14.31 -8.14
C SER A 53 -16.25 -13.32 -9.28
N ASN A 54 -17.09 -12.31 -9.04
CA ASN A 54 -17.34 -11.21 -9.98
C ASN A 54 -16.10 -10.30 -10.20
N GLY A 55 -15.07 -10.43 -9.36
CA GLY A 55 -13.85 -9.65 -9.42
C GLY A 55 -13.88 -8.37 -8.58
N VAL A 56 -12.69 -7.79 -8.41
CA VAL A 56 -12.44 -6.65 -7.53
C VAL A 56 -11.46 -5.70 -8.21
N ASN A 57 -11.67 -4.40 -8.04
CA ASN A 57 -10.69 -3.38 -8.41
C ASN A 57 -9.95 -2.90 -7.16
N CYS A 58 -8.64 -2.69 -7.28
CA CYS A 58 -7.83 -1.98 -6.31
C CYS A 58 -7.75 -0.51 -6.71
N SER A 59 -8.15 0.39 -5.82
CA SER A 59 -8.10 1.83 -6.02
C SER A 59 -7.15 2.48 -5.01
N PHE A 60 -6.21 3.30 -5.48
CA PHE A 60 -5.23 4.02 -4.67
C PHE A 60 -5.64 5.50 -4.55
N GLY A 61 -6.62 5.79 -3.69
CA GLY A 61 -7.27 7.11 -3.66
C GLY A 61 -7.76 7.52 -5.04
N ASP A 62 -7.44 8.74 -5.47
CA ASP A 62 -7.78 9.25 -6.81
C ASP A 62 -6.65 9.02 -7.84
N LEU A 63 -5.60 8.29 -7.49
CA LEU A 63 -4.39 8.18 -8.30
C LEU A 63 -4.52 7.18 -9.44
N ALA A 64 -5.04 5.99 -9.13
CA ALA A 64 -5.17 4.90 -10.07
C ALA A 64 -6.18 3.87 -9.56
N GLU A 65 -6.89 3.24 -10.49
CA GLU A 65 -7.74 2.07 -10.26
C GLU A 65 -7.31 0.98 -11.24
N MET A 66 -7.15 -0.26 -10.75
CA MET A 66 -6.74 -1.39 -11.59
C MET A 66 -7.37 -2.71 -11.14
N ASP A 67 -7.34 -3.69 -12.03
CA ASP A 67 -7.88 -5.02 -11.78
C ASP A 67 -7.10 -5.76 -10.68
N GLY A 68 -7.85 -6.33 -9.73
CA GLY A 68 -7.35 -7.25 -8.73
C GLY A 68 -7.58 -8.70 -9.13
N LEU A 69 -6.51 -9.50 -9.13
CA LEU A 69 -6.58 -10.93 -9.34
C LEU A 69 -6.99 -11.63 -8.03
N VAL A 70 -8.23 -12.10 -7.99
CA VAL A 70 -8.82 -12.78 -6.82
C VAL A 70 -8.41 -14.26 -6.81
N SER A 71 -7.90 -14.73 -5.67
CA SER A 71 -7.56 -16.11 -5.41
C SER A 71 -7.93 -16.48 -3.97
N GLY A 72 -9.16 -16.97 -3.77
CA GLY A 72 -9.71 -17.25 -2.45
C GLY A 72 -9.89 -15.95 -1.64
N ASN A 73 -9.23 -15.86 -0.49
CA ASN A 73 -9.24 -14.66 0.37
C ASN A 73 -8.13 -13.65 0.05
N LYS A 74 -7.28 -13.96 -0.94
CA LYS A 74 -6.16 -13.12 -1.37
C LYS A 74 -6.48 -12.42 -2.68
N ILE A 75 -6.08 -11.17 -2.78
CA ILE A 75 -6.23 -10.33 -3.96
C ILE A 75 -4.85 -9.82 -4.33
N ARG A 76 -4.42 -10.03 -5.57
CA ARG A 76 -3.15 -9.49 -6.09
C ARG A 76 -3.44 -8.28 -6.96
N CYS A 77 -2.81 -7.16 -6.62
CA CYS A 77 -2.91 -5.91 -7.38
C CYS A 77 -1.52 -5.37 -7.67
N LEU A 78 -1.36 -4.61 -8.75
CA LEU A 78 -0.13 -3.86 -8.97
C LEU A 78 -0.20 -2.53 -8.20
N SER A 79 0.94 -1.93 -7.88
CA SER A 79 0.98 -0.53 -7.49
C SER A 79 0.87 0.35 -8.75
N PRO A 80 0.47 1.63 -8.61
CA PRO A 80 0.41 2.57 -9.73
C PRO A 80 1.72 2.64 -10.53
N ALA A 81 1.63 2.97 -11.82
CA ALA A 81 2.78 3.12 -12.69
C ALA A 81 3.57 4.40 -12.37
N ALA A 82 4.82 4.49 -12.83
CA ALA A 82 5.69 5.65 -12.55
C ALA A 82 5.11 7.01 -12.95
N LYS A 83 4.25 7.04 -13.98
CA LYS A 83 3.57 8.27 -14.44
C LYS A 83 2.40 8.68 -13.54
N GLU A 84 1.85 7.73 -12.78
CA GLU A 84 0.66 7.84 -11.95
C GLU A 84 1.00 7.98 -10.47
N VAL A 85 2.17 7.48 -10.04
CA VAL A 85 2.82 7.87 -8.79
C VAL A 85 3.24 9.32 -9.00
N PRO A 86 2.45 10.30 -8.56
CA PRO A 86 2.70 11.69 -8.88
C PRO A 86 4.01 12.13 -8.23
N LYS A 87 4.35 13.39 -8.48
CA LYS A 87 5.26 14.20 -7.66
C LYS A 87 4.76 14.35 -6.19
N ILE A 88 4.00 13.38 -5.68
CA ILE A 88 3.29 13.33 -4.41
C ILE A 88 4.16 13.70 -3.21
N ILE A 89 5.48 13.48 -3.30
CA ILE A 89 6.42 13.65 -2.18
C ILE A 89 7.33 14.89 -2.35
N THR A 90 7.31 15.59 -3.47
CA THR A 90 8.19 16.80 -3.59
C THR A 90 7.67 18.00 -2.80
N GLU A 91 6.39 18.03 -2.42
CA GLU A 91 5.79 19.18 -1.74
C GLU A 91 5.47 18.94 -0.25
N ASN A 92 5.26 17.68 0.20
CA ASN A 92 4.63 17.39 1.50
C ASN A 92 5.45 16.54 2.50
N GLY A 93 6.74 16.28 2.25
CA GLY A 93 7.61 15.59 3.21
C GLY A 93 8.39 14.42 2.60
N ASP A 94 8.73 13.40 3.40
CA ASP A 94 9.43 12.18 2.98
C ASP A 94 8.49 11.01 2.64
N HIS A 95 7.18 11.18 2.90
CA HIS A 95 6.17 10.17 2.63
C HIS A 95 4.80 10.76 2.30
N HIS A 96 3.94 9.92 1.77
CA HIS A 96 2.53 10.22 1.54
C HIS A 96 1.67 8.99 1.78
N VAL A 97 0.60 9.18 2.53
CA VAL A 97 -0.35 8.13 2.89
C VAL A 97 -1.57 8.22 1.98
N VAL A 98 -1.87 7.14 1.26
CA VAL A 98 -3.07 7.01 0.45
C VAL A 98 -4.01 5.96 1.05
N GLN A 99 -5.30 6.08 0.74
CA GLN A 99 -6.27 5.04 1.05
C GLN A 99 -6.29 4.01 -0.09
N LEU A 100 -5.80 2.80 0.18
CA LEU A 100 -5.94 1.65 -0.71
C LEU A 100 -7.30 1.00 -0.46
N GLN A 101 -8.16 1.03 -1.46
CA GLN A 101 -9.55 0.60 -1.39
C GLN A 101 -9.79 -0.61 -2.30
N LEU A 102 -10.67 -1.52 -1.84
CA LEU A 102 -11.20 -2.62 -2.63
C LEU A 102 -12.62 -2.32 -3.05
N LYS A 103 -12.86 -2.33 -4.36
CA LYS A 103 -14.14 -2.02 -5.00
C LYS A 103 -14.71 -3.26 -5.66
N SER A 104 -15.90 -3.66 -5.26
CA SER A 104 -16.57 -4.85 -5.82
C SER A 104 -17.02 -4.55 -7.26
N LYS A 105 -16.73 -5.44 -8.20
CA LYS A 105 -17.28 -5.35 -9.56
C LYS A 105 -18.77 -5.71 -9.63
N GLU A 106 -19.27 -6.47 -8.66
CA GLU A 106 -20.69 -6.83 -8.59
C GLU A 106 -21.56 -5.60 -8.29
N THR A 107 -21.13 -4.77 -7.34
CA THR A 107 -21.93 -3.64 -6.85
C THR A 107 -21.39 -2.27 -7.27
N GLY A 108 -20.16 -2.21 -7.77
CA GLY A 108 -19.45 -0.95 -8.04
C GLY A 108 -19.03 -0.18 -6.78
N MET A 109 -19.24 -0.73 -5.58
CA MET A 109 -19.00 -0.04 -4.31
C MET A 109 -17.70 -0.48 -3.63
N THR A 110 -17.05 0.46 -2.95
CA THR A 110 -15.93 0.19 -2.04
C THR A 110 -16.44 -0.51 -0.78
N PHE A 111 -15.81 -1.63 -0.41
CA PHE A 111 -16.21 -2.44 0.75
C PHE A 111 -15.11 -2.59 1.81
N ALA A 112 -13.86 -2.32 1.47
CA ALA A 112 -12.73 -2.37 2.39
C ALA A 112 -11.69 -1.30 2.02
N SER A 113 -10.99 -0.79 3.03
CA SER A 113 -9.88 0.12 2.84
C SER A 113 -8.77 -0.11 3.86
N THR A 114 -7.55 0.27 3.50
CA THR A 114 -6.40 0.30 4.40
C THR A 114 -5.46 1.42 3.99
N SER A 115 -4.64 1.91 4.93
CA SER A 115 -3.63 2.92 4.62
C SER A 115 -2.44 2.27 3.90
N PHE A 116 -1.97 2.91 2.83
CA PHE A 116 -0.80 2.50 2.07
C PHE A 116 0.15 3.68 1.92
N VAL A 117 1.45 3.46 2.05
CA VAL A 117 2.44 4.55 2.10
C VAL A 117 3.38 4.52 0.91
N PHE A 118 3.51 5.65 0.24
CA PHE A 118 4.62 5.92 -0.67
C PHE A 118 5.67 6.74 0.07
N TYR A 119 6.94 6.35 0.02
CA TYR A 119 8.04 7.10 0.64
C TYR A 119 9.16 7.45 -0.35
N ASN A 120 9.90 8.53 -0.08
CA ASN A 120 11.00 8.99 -0.92
C ASN A 120 12.25 9.25 -0.10
N CYS A 121 13.16 8.27 -0.05
CA CYS A 121 14.43 8.43 0.64
C CYS A 121 15.27 9.59 0.07
N SER A 122 15.13 9.94 -1.21
CA SER A 122 15.96 10.96 -1.86
C SER A 122 15.75 12.38 -1.35
N VAL A 123 14.69 12.64 -0.55
CA VAL A 123 14.49 13.96 0.08
C VAL A 123 15.43 14.19 1.26
N HIS A 124 15.98 13.14 1.86
CA HIS A 124 16.90 13.25 2.97
C HIS A 124 18.30 13.64 2.47
N THR A 125 18.74 14.84 2.83
CA THR A 125 20.02 15.43 2.40
C THR A 125 21.15 15.22 3.41
N SER A 126 20.87 14.60 4.57
CA SER A 126 21.86 14.30 5.59
C SER A 126 21.78 12.84 6.04
N CYS A 127 22.92 12.29 6.48
CA CYS A 127 23.00 10.92 7.00
C CYS A 127 22.00 10.68 8.13
N LEU A 128 21.94 11.61 9.09
CA LEU A 128 21.07 11.48 10.27
C LEU A 128 19.60 11.39 9.85
N SER A 129 19.12 12.34 9.04
CA SER A 129 17.73 12.33 8.57
C SER A 129 17.37 11.08 7.74
N CYS A 130 18.34 10.53 7.00
CA CYS A 130 18.15 9.33 6.19
C CYS A 130 17.98 8.06 7.04
N VAL A 131 18.83 7.88 8.07
CA VAL A 131 18.80 6.68 8.93
C VAL A 131 17.74 6.75 10.02
N GLU A 132 17.27 7.95 10.37
CA GLU A 132 16.14 8.16 11.27
C GLU A 132 14.77 7.99 10.59
N SER A 133 14.74 7.87 9.26
CA SER A 133 13.51 7.63 8.53
C SER A 133 12.85 6.33 9.02
N PRO A 134 11.52 6.32 9.26
CA PRO A 134 10.81 5.11 9.66
C PRO A 134 10.71 4.08 8.52
N TYR A 135 11.15 4.47 7.31
CA TYR A 135 11.16 3.63 6.11
C TYR A 135 12.55 3.04 5.87
N ARG A 136 12.64 2.03 5.00
CA ARG A 136 13.89 1.36 4.67
C ARG A 136 14.77 2.21 3.75
N CYS A 137 15.38 3.24 4.32
CA CYS A 137 16.35 4.11 3.68
C CYS A 137 17.78 3.78 4.10
N TYR A 138 18.74 4.11 3.23
CA TYR A 138 20.16 3.84 3.38
C TYR A 138 20.95 5.07 2.98
N TRP A 139 21.87 5.50 3.83
CA TRP A 139 22.79 6.57 3.48
C TRP A 139 24.02 6.01 2.78
N CYS A 140 24.32 6.52 1.58
CA CYS A 140 25.52 6.18 0.83
C CYS A 140 26.65 7.17 1.16
N LYS A 141 27.54 6.80 2.10
CA LYS A 141 28.61 7.65 2.64
C LYS A 141 29.42 8.38 1.56
N TYR A 142 29.86 7.67 0.52
CA TYR A 142 30.74 8.20 -0.53
C TYR A 142 30.01 8.98 -1.62
N ARG A 143 28.72 8.69 -1.85
CA ARG A 143 27.90 9.41 -2.81
C ARG A 143 27.19 10.61 -2.21
N HIS A 144 27.14 10.68 -0.87
CA HIS A 144 26.45 11.72 -0.12
C HIS A 144 24.95 11.83 -0.47
N VAL A 145 24.30 10.67 -0.64
CA VAL A 145 22.88 10.57 -1.00
C VAL A 145 22.16 9.53 -0.14
N CYS A 146 20.87 9.74 0.08
CA CYS A 146 19.97 8.77 0.70
C CYS A 146 19.20 7.99 -0.37
N THR A 147 19.06 6.67 -0.21
CA THR A 147 18.40 5.80 -1.18
C THR A 147 17.63 4.66 -0.52
N HIS A 148 16.59 4.16 -1.18
CA HIS A 148 15.89 2.93 -0.77
C HIS A 148 16.61 1.67 -1.30
N GLU A 149 17.56 1.82 -2.23
CA GLU A 149 18.26 0.71 -2.87
C GLU A 149 19.77 0.76 -2.55
N PRO A 150 20.24 -0.03 -1.57
CA PRO A 150 21.60 0.06 -1.06
C PRO A 150 22.67 -0.36 -2.08
N ARG A 151 22.27 -1.09 -3.14
CA ARG A 151 23.14 -1.44 -4.28
C ARG A 151 23.66 -0.19 -5.01
N ASN A 152 22.96 0.93 -4.90
CA ASN A 152 23.37 2.20 -5.51
C ASN A 152 24.52 2.90 -4.77
N CYS A 153 24.95 2.41 -3.59
CA CYS A 153 26.03 3.01 -2.79
C CYS A 153 27.46 2.68 -3.26
N HIS A 154 27.63 2.02 -4.41
CA HIS A 154 28.91 1.60 -5.03
C HIS A 154 29.67 0.48 -4.25
N PHE A 155 29.83 0.60 -2.93
CA PHE A 155 30.47 -0.41 -2.08
C PHE A 155 29.61 -0.77 -0.86
N LEU A 156 29.76 -2.00 -0.35
CA LEU A 156 29.05 -2.48 0.85
C LEU A 156 29.41 -1.65 2.11
N GLU A 157 30.67 -1.24 2.23
CA GLU A 157 31.20 -0.42 3.34
C GLU A 157 30.66 1.01 3.35
N GLY A 158 30.07 1.46 2.24
CA GLY A 158 29.46 2.79 2.11
C GLY A 158 28.02 2.87 2.63
N GLN A 159 27.43 1.76 3.08
CA GLN A 159 26.03 1.67 3.50
C GLN A 159 25.89 1.91 5.00
N VAL A 160 25.15 2.96 5.39
CA VAL A 160 24.82 3.23 6.79
C VAL A 160 23.32 3.02 7.01
N LYS A 161 22.97 2.25 8.05
CA LYS A 161 21.59 1.86 8.41
C LYS A 161 21.12 2.39 9.75
N LEU A 162 22.05 2.66 10.67
CA LEU A 162 21.76 3.06 12.04
C LEU A 162 22.67 4.25 12.40
N PRO A 163 22.19 5.18 13.25
CA PRO A 163 23.06 6.17 13.87
C PRO A 163 24.04 5.47 14.83
N GLU A 164 25.22 6.05 15.06
CA GLU A 164 26.27 5.47 15.93
C GLU A 164 25.88 5.38 17.43
N TRP A 165 24.68 5.83 17.81
CA TRP A 165 24.21 5.93 19.20
C TRP A 165 23.09 4.96 19.57
N THR A 166 22.92 3.85 18.82
CA THR A 166 22.05 2.71 19.15
C THR A 166 22.85 1.46 19.42
#